data_AF-A0A0F9RWV3-F1
#
_entry.id   AF-A0A0F9RWV3-F1
#
_cell.length_a   1.000
_cell.length_b   1.000
_cell.length_c   1.000
_cell.angle_alpha   90.00
_cell.angle_beta   90.00
_cell.angle_gamma   90.00
#
_symmetry.space_group_name_H-M   'P 1'
#
loop_
_entity.id
_entity.type
_entity.pdbx_description
1 polymer ?
#
loop_
_entity_poly.entity_id
_entity_poly.type
_entity_poly.pdbx_seq_one_letter_code
_entity_poly.pdbx_strand_id
1 'polypeptide(L)' 'MPRVEEMYAYITHEPGDPDDEGLTAMIVPGIGSTPMVGADMKRMMSLKPVAQAMANRTGQTIRLVKFSTKTVLETIEPE' A
#
# COMPACT_ATOMS: atom_id res chain seq x y z
N MET A 1 -16.66 7.21 11.59
CA MET A 1 -15.81 6.64 10.52
C MET A 1 -16.24 5.19 10.32
N PRO A 2 -16.38 4.69 9.08
CA PRO A 2 -16.78 3.30 8.84
C PRO A 2 -15.74 2.31 9.38
N ARG A 3 -16.17 1.09 9.75
CA ARG A 3 -15.24 0.00 10.08
C ARG A 3 -14.39 -0.33 8.85
N VAL A 4 -13.09 -0.52 9.08
CA VAL A 4 -12.19 -1.05 8.05
C VAL A 4 -12.41 -2.55 7.95
N GLU A 5 -13.04 -2.98 6.86
CA GLU A 5 -13.23 -4.39 6.50
C GLU A 5 -12.27 -4.85 5.40
N GLU A 6 -11.72 -3.90 4.65
CA GLU A 6 -10.82 -4.16 3.53
C GLU A 6 -9.65 -3.19 3.59
N MET A 7 -8.48 -3.67 3.19
CA MET A 7 -7.29 -2.86 2.99
C MET A 7 -6.77 -3.05 1.58
N TYR A 8 -6.23 -1.99 1.04
CA TYR A 8 -5.70 -1.92 -0.29
C TYR A 8 -4.28 -1.41 -0.21
N ALA A 9 -3.35 -2.07 -0.89
CA ALA A 9 -1.95 -1.66 -0.90
C ALA A 9 -1.36 -1.74 -2.31
N TYR A 10 -0.47 -0.79 -2.63
CA TYR A 10 0.45 -0.97 -3.75
C TYR A 10 1.64 -1.80 -3.27
N ILE A 11 1.89 -2.93 -3.94
CA ILE A 11 3.02 -3.82 -3.68
C ILE A 11 3.97 -3.84 -4.87
N THR A 12 5.27 -3.84 -4.60
CA THR A 12 6.36 -4.02 -5.58
C THR A 12 6.79 -5.49 -5.60
N HIS A 13 7.23 -5.96 -6.77
CA HIS A 13 7.92 -7.24 -6.93
C HIS A 13 9.35 -7.02 -7.38
N GLU A 14 10.29 -7.79 -6.82
CA GLU A 14 11.69 -7.73 -7.25
C GLU A 14 11.84 -8.31 -8.67
N PRO A 15 12.67 -7.69 -9.54
CA PRO A 15 12.89 -8.23 -10.88
C PRO A 15 13.54 -9.62 -10.81
N GLY A 16 12.84 -10.62 -11.33
CA GLY A 16 13.33 -12.00 -11.38
C GLY A 16 12.84 -12.89 -10.23
N ASP A 17 12.21 -12.32 -9.20
CA ASP A 17 11.55 -13.07 -8.12
C ASP A 17 10.13 -12.52 -7.86
N PRO A 18 9.10 -13.12 -8.48
CA PRO A 18 7.72 -12.66 -8.32
C PRO A 18 7.11 -12.99 -6.96
N ASP A 19 7.80 -13.77 -6.11
CA ASP A 19 7.36 -14.09 -4.75
C ASP A 19 8.01 -13.17 -3.70
N ASP A 20 9.01 -12.36 -4.09
CA ASP A 20 9.61 -11.32 -3.25
C ASP A 20 8.80 -10.02 -3.36
N GLU A 21 7.89 -9.82 -2.39
CA GLU A 21 6.98 -8.68 -2.34
C GLU A 21 7.41 -7.62 -1.33
N GLY A 22 7.30 -6.35 -1.73
CA GLY A 22 7.50 -5.19 -0.85
C GLY A 22 6.31 -4.24 -0.84
N LEU A 23 6.14 -3.48 0.24
CA LEU A 23 5.15 -2.38 0.28
C LEU A 23 5.72 -1.13 -0.39
N THR A 24 5.01 -0.61 -1.38
CA THR A 24 5.40 0.65 -2.04
C THR A 24 5.18 1.82 -1.09
N ALA A 25 6.17 2.72 -1.00
CA ALA A 25 6.07 3.94 -0.20
C ALA A 25 6.37 5.19 -1.03
N MET A 26 5.69 6.30 -0.70
CA MET A 26 5.95 7.61 -1.26
C MET A 26 6.57 8.54 -0.22
N ILE A 27 7.47 9.42 -0.63
CA ILE A 27 8.00 10.46 0.25
C ILE A 27 7.03 11.64 0.25
N VAL A 28 6.47 11.93 1.43
CA VAL A 28 5.60 13.08 1.65
C VAL A 28 6.38 14.16 2.41
N PRO A 29 6.56 15.37 1.85
CA PRO A 29 7.27 16.46 2.53
C PRO A 29 6.70 16.73 3.92
N GLY A 30 7.57 16.78 4.94
CA GLY A 30 7.18 17.03 6.34
C GLY A 30 6.60 15.82 7.09
N ILE A 31 6.32 14.70 6.43
CA ILE A 31 5.84 13.46 7.06
C ILE A 31 6.88 12.34 6.94
N GLY A 32 7.59 12.26 5.81
CA GLY A 32 8.60 11.23 5.54
C GLY A 32 8.10 10.15 4.60
N SER A 33 8.63 8.94 4.74
CA SER A 33 8.23 7.78 3.94
C SER A 33 6.87 7.27 4.39
N THR A 34 5.89 7.34 3.50
CA THR A 34 4.50 6.97 3.77
C THR A 34 4.12 5.77 2.90
N PRO A 35 3.75 4.62 3.49
CA PRO A 35 3.31 3.47 2.72
C PRO A 35 2.03 3.78 1.95
N MET A 36 1.92 3.26 0.73
CA MET A 36 0.76 3.43 -0.13
C MET A 36 -0.28 2.36 0.19
N VAL A 37 -0.90 2.51 1.36
CA VAL A 37 -1.94 1.61 1.90
C VAL A 37 -3.15 2.41 2.37
N GLY A 38 -4.36 1.86 2.24
CA GLY A 38 -5.58 2.51 2.72
C GLY A 38 -6.81 1.62 2.64
N ALA A 39 -7.90 2.05 3.28
CA ALA A 39 -9.19 1.35 3.28
C ALA A 39 -10.19 1.91 2.23
N ASP A 40 -9.87 3.02 1.57
CA ASP A 40 -10.72 3.66 0.56
C ASP A 40 -10.16 3.43 -0.84
N MET A 41 -10.85 2.59 -1.63
CA MET A 41 -10.49 2.31 -3.02
C MET A 41 -10.40 3.57 -3.88
N LYS A 42 -11.28 4.56 -3.69
CA LYS A 42 -11.25 5.79 -4.49
C LYS A 42 -9.96 6.57 -4.25
N ARG A 43 -9.53 6.64 -2.98
CA ARG A 43 -8.24 7.22 -2.61
C ARG A 43 -7.09 6.42 -3.20
N MET A 44 -7.12 5.09 -3.14
CA MET A 44 -6.06 4.25 -3.70
C MET A 44 -5.92 4.38 -5.22
N MET A 45 -7.04 4.47 -5.94
CA MET A 45 -7.04 4.71 -7.38
C MET A 45 -6.48 6.09 -7.72
N SER A 46 -6.67 7.11 -6.87
CA SER A 46 -6.05 8.44 -7.06
C SER A 46 -4.52 8.41 -6.98
N LEU A 47 -3.94 7.39 -6.33
CA LEU A 47 -2.49 7.20 -6.24
C LEU A 47 -1.89 6.42 -7.43
N LYS A 48 -2.72 5.93 -8.37
CA LYS A 48 -2.25 5.18 -9.53
C LYS A 48 -1.17 5.92 -10.35
N PRO A 49 -1.27 7.24 -10.61
CA PRO A 49 -0.21 7.96 -11.33
C PRO A 49 1.12 7.95 -10.59
N VAL A 50 1.10 7.98 -9.26
CA VAL A 50 2.31 7.91 -8.41
C VAL A 50 2.93 6.52 -8.50
N ALA A 51 2.12 5.47 -8.34
CA ALA A 51 2.56 4.08 -8.51
C ALA A 51 3.15 3.84 -9.90
N GLN A 52 2.51 4.35 -10.95
CA GLN A 52 3.01 4.22 -12.32
C GLN A 52 4.36 4.92 -12.50
N ALA A 53 4.53 6.13 -11.96
CA ALA A 53 5.81 6.85 -12.02
C ALA A 53 6.93 6.09 -11.28
N MET A 54 6.62 5.45 -10.15
CA MET A 54 7.58 4.61 -9.42
C MET A 54 7.96 3.36 -10.20
N ALA A 55 6.98 2.64 -10.77
CA ALA A 55 7.24 1.47 -11.62
C ALA A 55 8.16 1.84 -12.79
N ASN A 56 7.89 2.96 -13.46
CA ASN A 56 8.73 3.45 -14.56
C ASN A 56 10.15 3.79 -14.11
N ARG A 57 10.31 4.38 -12.92
CA ARG A 57 11.63 4.81 -12.40
C ARG A 57 12.48 3.64 -11.91
N THR A 58 11.86 2.63 -11.33
CA THR A 58 12.54 1.51 -10.66
C THR A 58 12.67 0.28 -11.57
N GLY A 59 11.84 0.16 -12.60
CA GLY A 59 11.72 -1.07 -13.39
C GLY A 59 10.99 -2.20 -12.67
N GLN A 60 10.52 -1.98 -11.44
CA GLN A 60 9.76 -2.96 -10.67
C GLN A 60 8.30 -3.00 -11.11
N THR A 61 7.72 -4.20 -11.08
CA THR A 61 6.27 -4.35 -11.26
C THR A 61 5.58 -3.90 -9.98
N ILE A 62 4.54 -3.07 -10.11
CA ILE A 62 3.71 -2.62 -8.99
C ILE A 62 2.26 -3.07 -9.19
N ARG A 63 1.67 -3.72 -8.19
CA ARG A 63 0.28 -4.21 -8.19
C ARG A 63 -0.53 -3.50 -7.11
N LEU A 64 -1.79 -3.18 -7.40
CA LEU A 64 -2.77 -2.80 -6.38
C LEU A 64 -3.49 -4.07 -5.90
N VAL A 65 -3.29 -4.43 -4.64
CA VAL A 65 -3.86 -5.65 -4.03
C VAL A 65 -4.92 -5.28 -3.01
N LYS A 66 -5.95 -6.11 -2.92
CA LYS A 66 -7.02 -6.05 -1.92
C LYS A 66 -6.83 -7.17 -0.91
N PHE A 67 -6.75 -6.81 0.36
CA PHE A 67 -6.81 -7.71 1.52
C PHE A 67 -8.20 -7.57 2.16
N SER A 68 -8.93 -8.67 2.29
CA SER A 68 -10.33 -8.67 2.77
C SER A 68 -10.56 -9.46 4.06
N THR A 69 -9.55 -10.15 4.58
CA THR A 69 -9.64 -10.88 5.85
C THR A 69 -9.03 -10.05 6.96
N LYS A 70 -9.84 -9.71 7.97
CA LYS A 70 -9.37 -9.03 9.18
C LYS A 70 -9.38 -10.01 10.35
N THR A 71 -8.20 -10.21 10.94
CA THR A 71 -8.03 -10.88 12.22
C THR A 71 -7.45 -9.87 13.21
N VAL A 72 -8.14 -9.63 14.33
CA VAL A 72 -7.61 -8.79 15.41
C VAL A 72 -6.73 -9.68 16.27
N LEU A 73 -5.42 -9.42 16.26
CA LEU A 73 -4.44 -10.19 17.05
C LEU A 73 -4.31 -9.66 18.48
N GLU A 74 -4.40 -8.34 18.65
CA GLU A 74 -4.22 -7.65 19.94
C GLU A 74 -5.04 -6.35 19.94
N THR A 75 -5.36 -5.85 21.14
CA THR A 75 -6.00 -4.53 21.34
C THR A 75 -5.25 -3.77 22.43
N ILE A 76 -4.80 -2.56 22.11
CA ILE A 76 -4.12 -1.63 23.01
C ILE A 76 -5.13 -0.53 23.36
N GLU A 77 -5.40 -0.32 24.65
CA GLU A 77 -6.34 0.69 25.14
C GLU A 77 -5.62 1.97 25.57
N PRO A 78 -6.24 3.16 25.45
CA PRO A 78 -5.69 4.40 26.00
C PRO A 78 -5.62 4.38 27.54
N GLU A 79 -4.66 5.11 28.10
CA GLU A 79 -4.60 5.43 29.55
C GLU A 79 -5.30 6.75 29.88
#